data_AF-A0A518H8L7-F1
#
_entry.id   AF-A0A518H8L7-F1
#
_cell.length_a   1.000
_cell.length_b   1.000
_cell.length_c   1.000
_cell.angle_alpha   90.00
_cell.angle_beta   90.00
_cell.angle_gamma   90.00
#
_symmetry.space_group_name_H-M   'P 1'
#
loop_
_entity.id
_entity.type
_entity.pdbx_description
1 polymer ?
#
loop_
_entity_poly.entity_id
_entity_poly.type
_entity_poly.pdbx_seq_one_letter_code
_entity_poly.pdbx_strand_id
1 'polypeptide(L)'
;MSHPGPRFSRASTHLIAGLCLVVPWSVVCQAEEVLLPSRGGTETPTKTPIRFLGTSSCSANACHNRGNSRGVAELDLYEPRPGWEFMYWQRFDPHARAYATLESKHSRSIMRNLRRPASSGQVKGERDELCLSCHVRQDYDIVAQGRGFSPSDGVGCESCHGASQFWGTSHYQVGWDGLRVEQKASIGFSPLDSLADEARSCMPCHVGSASEDSNHDLVDVNHDLIAAGHPRLNFEFASYYAMYPKHWSDRGDWNAEATHEAKAWIVGQLAGAGASLRLLKARAGRSDTPTINSIPRALRSSSDLGPQIGPWPEFAEYNCYACHHDLQGGAPLPRGSSSAESGQISWGNWYTAMPTAIAQEFPPPGRDWPGLLSSIEHEMNQPLPDADLVVELTDESIEVIETWLDDIQGKSLDLKTIDRLVAAVIDHLLTSPNPSWDRNAQAYLASVTLVAAQADLEPNRKDPQTFDNLEAVFDRLRFREGSSSPPFGRFEELNEVFSAIRNRAITGEQPRASAH
;
A
#
# COMPACT_ATOMS: atom_id res chain seq x y z
N MET A 1 -0.95 13.04 66.11
CA MET A 1 -1.77 12.84 67.32
C MET A 1 -3.22 13.06 66.94
N SER A 2 -4.02 12.06 67.28
CA SER A 2 -5.46 11.86 67.15
C SER A 2 -6.34 13.11 67.33
N HIS A 3 -7.40 13.26 66.52
CA HIS A 3 -8.78 13.43 67.01
C HIS A 3 -9.84 13.50 65.88
N PRO A 4 -11.13 13.20 66.18
CA PRO A 4 -12.02 12.43 65.31
C PRO A 4 -13.39 13.08 65.02
N GLY A 5 -14.18 12.42 64.16
CA GLY A 5 -15.66 12.42 64.18
C GLY A 5 -16.38 13.43 63.27
N PRO A 6 -17.71 13.32 63.09
CA PRO A 6 -18.65 12.35 63.69
C PRO A 6 -19.61 11.64 62.69
N ARG A 7 -20.32 10.63 63.22
CA ARG A 7 -21.45 9.91 62.61
C ARG A 7 -22.79 10.56 62.99
N PHE A 8 -23.70 10.56 62.01
CA PHE A 8 -25.17 10.45 62.00
C PHE A 8 -26.05 10.98 63.15
N SER A 9 -27.11 11.69 62.76
CA SER A 9 -28.42 11.68 63.44
C SER A 9 -29.56 11.67 62.40
N ARG A 10 -30.58 10.85 62.68
CA ARG A 10 -31.82 10.63 61.90
C ARG A 10 -32.86 11.69 62.23
N ALA A 11 -33.70 12.06 61.25
CA ALA A 11 -35.04 12.59 61.51
C ALA A 11 -36.04 12.04 60.47
N SER A 12 -36.90 11.15 60.99
CA SER A 12 -38.34 11.03 60.82
C SER A 12 -39.03 11.04 59.44
N THR A 13 -39.60 9.88 59.20
CA THR A 13 -40.62 9.43 58.24
C THR A 13 -41.89 10.29 58.20
N HIS A 14 -42.36 10.64 57.00
CA HIS A 14 -43.79 10.77 56.70
C HIS A 14 -44.11 10.01 55.41
N LEU A 15 -44.94 8.97 55.56
CA LEU A 15 -45.57 8.21 54.49
C LEU A 15 -46.62 9.07 53.81
N ILE A 16 -46.53 9.24 52.49
CA ILE A 16 -47.66 9.57 51.64
C ILE A 16 -47.73 8.49 50.55
N ALA A 17 -48.73 7.63 50.68
CA ALA A 17 -49.12 6.68 49.64
C ALA A 17 -49.81 7.46 48.51
N GLY A 18 -49.18 7.51 47.33
CA GLY A 18 -49.73 8.10 46.11
C GLY A 18 -49.80 7.04 45.01
N LEU A 19 -51.02 6.79 44.55
CA LEU A 19 -51.43 5.82 43.53
C LEU A 19 -50.52 5.77 42.29
N CYS A 20 -50.23 4.55 41.84
CA CYS A 20 -49.62 4.25 40.55
C CYS A 20 -50.56 4.65 39.40
N LEU A 21 -50.11 5.57 38.55
CA LEU A 21 -50.58 5.73 37.17
C LEU A 21 -49.43 5.34 36.25
N VAL A 22 -49.52 4.12 35.70
CA VAL A 22 -48.63 3.64 34.63
C VAL A 22 -49.08 4.32 33.34
N VAL A 23 -48.36 5.38 32.94
CA VAL A 23 -48.47 5.96 31.60
C VAL A 23 -47.42 5.27 30.72
N PRO A 24 -47.80 4.56 29.64
CA PRO A 24 -46.83 4.02 28.71
C PRO A 24 -46.20 5.19 27.96
N TRP A 25 -44.94 5.49 28.29
CA TRP A 25 -44.12 6.40 27.52
C TRP A 25 -43.68 5.66 26.24
N SER A 26 -44.55 5.65 25.24
CA SER A 26 -44.12 5.40 23.87
C SER A 26 -43.28 6.60 23.44
N VAL A 27 -41.99 6.57 23.76
CA VAL A 27 -40.99 7.44 23.15
C VAL A 27 -40.91 6.99 21.69
N VAL A 28 -41.62 7.71 20.83
CA VAL A 28 -41.31 7.76 19.41
C VAL A 28 -39.92 8.38 19.34
N CYS A 29 -38.89 7.55 19.13
CA CYS A 29 -37.58 8.02 18.70
C CYS A 29 -37.75 8.64 17.31
N GLN A 30 -38.08 9.93 17.25
CA GLN A 30 -37.72 10.72 16.09
C GLN A 30 -36.19 10.81 16.12
N ALA A 31 -35.55 10.09 15.21
CA ALA A 31 -34.18 10.38 14.86
C ALA A 31 -34.14 11.86 14.45
N GLU A 32 -33.43 12.69 15.21
CA GLU A 32 -32.98 13.96 14.67
C GLU A 32 -32.10 13.61 13.47
N GLU A 33 -32.67 13.75 12.27
CA GLU A 33 -31.89 13.90 11.06
C GLU A 33 -30.82 14.95 11.36
N VAL A 34 -29.56 14.53 11.27
CA VAL A 34 -28.44 15.46 11.17
C VAL A 34 -28.80 16.43 10.05
N LEU A 35 -29.12 17.66 10.41
CA LEU A 35 -29.51 18.73 9.49
C LEU A 35 -28.37 18.97 8.50
N LEU A 36 -28.43 18.28 7.36
CA LEU A 36 -27.69 18.65 6.16
C LEU A 36 -28.32 19.95 5.63
N PRO A 37 -27.54 21.01 5.36
CA PRO A 37 -28.09 22.24 4.84
C PRO A 37 -28.75 21.99 3.47
N SER A 38 -30.05 22.31 3.39
CA SER A 38 -30.83 22.33 2.14
C SER A 38 -30.20 23.32 1.16
N ARG A 39 -29.63 22.83 0.06
CA ARG A 39 -29.14 23.64 -1.07
C ARG A 39 -30.30 24.05 -1.96
N GLY A 40 -30.76 25.29 -1.81
CA GLY A 40 -31.44 26.04 -2.87
C GLY A 40 -30.46 27.00 -3.52
N GLY A 41 -30.04 26.72 -4.76
CA GLY A 41 -29.17 27.60 -5.55
C GLY A 41 -28.43 26.86 -6.65
N THR A 42 -28.66 27.25 -7.91
CA THR A 42 -28.04 26.72 -9.13
C THR A 42 -26.64 27.30 -9.39
N GLU A 43 -25.73 27.11 -8.45
CA GLU A 43 -24.28 27.23 -8.67
C GLU A 43 -23.66 25.91 -8.24
N THR A 44 -22.89 25.27 -9.13
CA THR A 44 -22.11 24.08 -8.80
C THR A 44 -21.13 24.47 -7.69
N PRO A 45 -21.33 24.05 -6.44
CA PRO A 45 -20.44 24.48 -5.38
C PRO A 45 -19.14 23.70 -5.55
N THR A 46 -18.06 24.39 -5.85
CA THR A 46 -16.70 23.89 -5.59
C THR A 46 -16.66 23.45 -4.13
N LYS A 47 -16.78 22.15 -3.88
CA LYS A 47 -16.70 21.57 -2.53
C LYS A 47 -15.34 21.98 -1.99
N THR A 48 -15.32 22.79 -0.94
CA THR A 48 -14.08 23.00 -0.17
C THR A 48 -13.54 21.64 0.26
N PRO A 49 -12.26 21.31 -0.02
CA PRO A 49 -11.69 20.03 0.36
C PRO A 49 -11.80 19.78 1.86
N ILE A 50 -12.05 18.52 2.24
CA ILE A 50 -12.02 18.09 3.65
C ILE A 50 -10.58 18.21 4.13
N ARG A 51 -10.37 18.87 5.27
CA ARG A 51 -9.02 19.19 5.75
C ARG A 51 -8.38 18.05 6.53
N PHE A 52 -7.07 17.93 6.37
CA PHE A 52 -6.22 17.12 7.23
C PHE A 52 -5.88 17.92 8.48
N LEU A 53 -6.22 17.42 9.66
CA LEU A 53 -6.00 18.15 10.92
C LEU A 53 -4.58 18.00 11.47
N GLY A 54 -3.86 16.97 11.03
CA GLY A 54 -2.54 16.56 11.50
C GLY A 54 -2.60 15.39 12.47
N THR A 55 -1.52 14.60 12.51
CA THR A 55 -1.38 13.42 13.38
C THR A 55 -1.60 13.76 14.86
N SER A 56 -1.22 14.96 15.28
CA SER A 56 -1.45 15.45 16.65
C SER A 56 -2.92 15.47 17.08
N SER A 57 -3.87 15.53 16.14
CA SER A 57 -5.30 15.45 16.44
C SER A 57 -5.73 14.08 17.01
N CYS A 58 -4.97 13.02 16.74
CA CYS A 58 -5.22 11.66 17.25
C CYS A 58 -4.55 11.39 18.60
N SER A 59 -3.55 12.20 18.99
CA SER A 59 -2.55 11.85 20.01
C SER A 59 -2.91 12.25 21.45
N ALA A 60 -4.18 12.59 21.72
CA ALA A 60 -4.62 12.86 23.08
C ALA A 60 -4.55 11.59 23.95
N ASN A 61 -4.16 11.73 25.22
CA ASN A 61 -4.06 10.59 26.16
C ASN A 61 -5.38 9.82 26.32
N ALA A 62 -6.55 10.47 26.15
CA ALA A 62 -7.85 9.79 26.21
C ALA A 62 -8.18 8.98 24.94
N CYS A 63 -7.48 9.27 23.84
CA CYS A 63 -7.67 8.71 22.51
C CYS A 63 -6.59 7.65 22.23
N HIS A 64 -5.73 7.89 21.24
CA HIS A 64 -4.75 6.93 20.70
C HIS A 64 -3.35 7.03 21.31
N ASN A 65 -3.22 7.71 22.47
CA ASN A 65 -1.93 7.92 23.16
C ASN A 65 -1.97 7.57 24.66
N ARG A 66 -2.75 6.56 25.05
CA ARG A 66 -2.94 6.12 26.45
C ARG A 66 -1.64 5.62 27.11
N GLY A 67 -0.67 5.15 26.32
CA GLY A 67 0.59 4.57 26.81
C GLY A 67 1.57 5.57 27.43
N ASN A 68 1.42 6.87 27.19
CA ASN A 68 2.38 7.90 27.62
C ASN A 68 2.61 7.92 29.16
N SER A 69 1.60 7.55 29.96
CA SER A 69 1.70 7.55 31.44
C SER A 69 2.42 6.35 32.07
N ARG A 70 2.60 5.23 31.34
CA ARG A 70 3.27 4.02 31.88
C ARG A 70 4.75 3.90 31.49
N GLY A 71 5.22 4.81 30.64
CA GLY A 71 6.59 4.82 30.13
C GLY A 71 6.78 3.84 28.97
N VAL A 72 7.64 4.25 28.04
CA VAL A 72 7.98 3.53 26.79
C VAL A 72 8.61 2.14 27.00
N ALA A 73 8.97 1.77 28.24
CA ALA A 73 9.61 0.50 28.56
C ALA A 73 8.68 -0.72 28.47
N GLU A 74 7.36 -0.52 28.42
CA GLU A 74 6.36 -1.60 28.27
C GLU A 74 5.89 -1.81 26.81
N LEU A 75 6.46 -1.11 25.83
CA LEU A 75 6.08 -1.26 24.43
C LEU A 75 6.72 -2.52 23.82
N ASP A 76 5.91 -3.53 23.56
CA ASP A 76 6.28 -4.68 22.73
C ASP A 76 5.77 -4.47 21.30
N LEU A 77 6.67 -4.50 20.32
CA LEU A 77 6.38 -4.32 18.90
C LEU A 77 5.25 -5.25 18.41
N TYR A 78 5.15 -6.45 18.99
CA TYR A 78 4.23 -7.50 18.54
C TYR A 78 2.96 -7.63 19.40
N GLU A 79 2.78 -6.75 20.39
CA GLU A 79 1.56 -6.69 21.20
C GLU A 79 0.92 -5.28 21.21
N PRO A 80 0.54 -4.74 20.03
CA PRO A 80 -0.15 -3.45 19.96
C PRO A 80 -1.42 -3.48 20.80
N ARG A 81 -1.64 -2.39 21.55
CA ARG A 81 -2.77 -2.25 22.49
C ARG A 81 -3.71 -1.16 22.02
N PRO A 82 -5.04 -1.38 22.09
CA PRO A 82 -6.01 -0.34 21.80
C PRO A 82 -5.76 0.94 22.61
N GLY A 83 -5.74 2.06 21.91
CA GLY A 83 -5.43 3.39 22.44
C GLY A 83 -3.94 3.70 22.55
N TRP A 84 -3.03 2.88 22.03
CA TRP A 84 -1.58 3.12 22.01
C TRP A 84 -1.07 3.40 20.59
N GLU A 85 -1.95 3.49 19.60
CA GLU A 85 -1.65 3.52 18.17
C GLU A 85 -0.64 4.62 17.81
N PHE A 86 -0.82 5.83 18.36
CA PHE A 86 0.09 6.96 18.14
C PHE A 86 1.52 6.67 18.61
N MET A 87 1.69 5.98 19.75
CA MET A 87 3.00 5.64 20.29
C MET A 87 3.71 4.61 19.42
N TYR A 88 2.97 3.62 18.91
CA TYR A 88 3.53 2.62 17.99
C TYR A 88 3.98 3.25 16.68
N TRP A 89 3.10 4.07 16.08
CA TRP A 89 3.43 4.84 14.89
C TRP A 89 4.68 5.70 15.10
N GLN A 90 4.71 6.53 16.14
CA GLN A 90 5.83 7.45 16.36
C GLN A 90 7.17 6.71 16.58
N ARG A 91 7.12 5.54 17.24
CA ARG A 91 8.33 4.83 17.68
C ARG A 91 8.88 3.89 16.62
N PHE A 92 8.01 3.07 16.06
CA PHE A 92 8.39 1.90 15.27
C PHE A 92 8.08 2.06 13.79
N ASP A 93 7.06 2.84 13.44
CA ASP A 93 6.64 2.96 12.04
C ASP A 93 7.65 3.80 11.22
N PRO A 94 8.22 3.24 10.13
CA PRO A 94 9.07 4.01 9.21
C PRO A 94 8.35 5.20 8.56
N HIS A 95 7.02 5.17 8.43
CA HIS A 95 6.21 6.26 7.88
C HIS A 95 6.35 7.56 8.67
N ALA A 96 6.48 7.48 10.01
CA ALA A 96 6.73 8.64 10.87
C ALA A 96 8.08 9.33 10.59
N ARG A 97 8.98 8.69 9.85
CA ARG A 97 10.30 9.21 9.47
C ARG A 97 10.39 9.58 7.99
N ALA A 98 9.30 9.41 7.22
CA ALA A 98 9.31 9.57 5.78
C ALA A 98 9.75 10.98 5.36
N TYR A 99 9.24 12.04 5.99
CA TYR A 99 9.67 13.41 5.71
C TYR A 99 11.17 13.62 5.97
N ALA A 100 11.70 13.09 7.08
CA ALA A 100 13.11 13.22 7.44
C ALA A 100 14.04 12.55 6.40
N THR A 101 13.57 11.51 5.70
CA THR A 101 14.30 10.91 4.58
C THR A 101 14.59 11.92 3.46
N LEU A 102 13.68 12.87 3.21
CA LEU A 102 13.88 13.92 2.19
C LEU A 102 15.03 14.88 2.53
N GLU A 103 15.37 14.99 3.81
CA GLU A 103 16.48 15.82 4.31
C GLU A 103 17.83 15.07 4.29
N SER A 104 17.88 13.84 3.79
CA SER A 104 19.12 13.05 3.74
C SER A 104 20.12 13.56 2.69
N LYS A 105 21.40 13.15 2.81
CA LYS A 105 22.41 13.44 1.77
C LYS A 105 22.06 12.78 0.43
N HIS A 106 21.45 11.59 0.48
CA HIS A 106 21.02 10.83 -0.70
C HIS A 106 19.89 11.56 -1.43
N SER A 107 18.84 11.96 -0.72
CA SER A 107 17.70 12.71 -1.28
C SER A 107 18.13 14.04 -1.90
N ARG A 108 19.06 14.76 -1.25
CA ARG A 108 19.68 15.94 -1.88
C ARG A 108 20.43 15.61 -3.17
N SER A 109 21.00 14.42 -3.32
CA SER A 109 21.63 13.98 -4.55
C SER A 109 20.62 13.68 -5.64
N ILE A 110 19.53 13.00 -5.29
CA ILE A 110 18.39 12.76 -6.19
C ILE A 110 17.88 14.09 -6.74
N MET A 111 17.61 15.08 -5.88
CA MET A 111 17.10 16.38 -6.32
C MET A 111 18.07 17.14 -7.23
N ARG A 112 19.39 17.06 -7.00
CA ARG A 112 20.39 17.66 -7.89
C ARG A 112 20.38 17.00 -9.27
N ASN A 113 20.28 15.68 -9.32
CA ASN A 113 20.28 14.91 -10.56
C ASN A 113 18.98 15.11 -11.34
N LEU A 114 17.84 15.09 -10.65
CA LEU A 114 16.51 15.22 -11.24
C LEU A 114 16.22 16.62 -11.76
N ARG A 115 16.43 17.65 -10.93
CA ARG A 115 15.98 19.03 -11.23
C ARG A 115 17.04 19.89 -11.90
N ARG A 116 18.31 19.45 -11.90
CA ARG A 116 19.45 20.09 -12.57
C ARG A 116 19.44 21.64 -12.51
N PRO A 117 19.34 22.26 -11.32
CA PRO A 117 19.14 23.69 -11.19
C PRO A 117 20.29 24.48 -11.85
N ALA A 118 19.95 25.55 -12.58
CA ALA A 118 20.90 26.38 -13.33
C ALA A 118 21.89 27.17 -12.43
N SER A 119 21.59 27.28 -11.14
CA SER A 119 22.47 27.91 -10.15
C SER A 119 22.78 26.94 -9.01
N SER A 120 23.78 27.25 -8.18
CA SER A 120 24.14 26.47 -6.99
C SER A 120 23.07 26.43 -5.90
N GLY A 121 21.88 26.99 -6.15
CA GLY A 121 20.72 26.87 -5.27
C GLY A 121 20.35 25.41 -5.03
N GLN A 122 20.15 25.04 -3.76
CA GLN A 122 19.73 23.69 -3.40
C GLN A 122 18.26 23.49 -3.71
N VAL A 123 17.93 22.60 -4.64
CA VAL A 123 16.59 22.01 -4.70
C VAL A 123 16.48 20.97 -3.59
N LYS A 124 15.38 21.06 -2.85
CA LYS A 124 15.15 20.39 -1.58
C LYS A 124 13.95 19.48 -1.71
N GLY A 125 14.12 18.19 -1.45
CA GLY A 125 13.03 17.22 -1.55
C GLY A 125 11.91 17.56 -0.58
N GLU A 126 12.26 18.10 0.59
CA GLU A 126 11.32 18.55 1.62
C GLU A 126 10.48 19.78 1.21
N ARG A 127 10.63 20.26 -0.03
CA ARG A 127 9.85 21.36 -0.63
C ARG A 127 9.35 21.02 -2.03
N ASP A 128 9.50 19.77 -2.47
CA ASP A 128 9.08 19.31 -3.80
C ASP A 128 7.78 18.52 -3.64
N GLU A 129 6.69 18.99 -4.27
CA GLU A 129 5.34 18.42 -4.13
C GLU A 129 5.30 16.94 -4.53
N LEU A 130 6.06 16.53 -5.54
CA LEU A 130 6.19 15.13 -5.94
C LEU A 130 6.74 14.27 -4.79
N CYS A 131 7.78 14.76 -4.11
CA CYS A 131 8.37 14.05 -2.98
C CYS A 131 7.44 14.02 -1.76
N LEU A 132 6.77 15.14 -1.48
CA LEU A 132 5.86 15.26 -0.34
C LEU A 132 4.60 14.39 -0.50
N SER A 133 4.22 14.07 -1.74
CA SER A 133 3.07 13.21 -2.07
C SER A 133 3.20 11.77 -1.55
N CYS A 134 4.43 11.26 -1.38
CA CYS A 134 4.66 9.95 -0.73
C CYS A 134 5.24 10.06 0.68
N HIS A 135 5.95 11.14 0.99
CA HIS A 135 6.69 11.28 2.25
C HIS A 135 5.95 12.07 3.34
N VAL A 136 4.76 12.58 3.02
CA VAL A 136 3.86 13.22 3.99
C VAL A 136 2.44 12.69 3.82
N ARG A 137 1.83 12.85 2.64
CA ARG A 137 0.52 12.29 2.33
C ARG A 137 0.27 12.37 0.83
N GLN A 138 -0.58 11.48 0.32
CA GLN A 138 -1.05 11.54 -1.06
C GLN A 138 -1.70 12.90 -1.34
N ASP A 139 -1.46 13.44 -2.53
CA ASP A 139 -1.98 14.72 -3.01
C ASP A 139 -1.69 15.84 -2.02
N TYR A 140 -0.42 15.94 -1.65
CA TYR A 140 0.04 16.95 -0.71
C TYR A 140 -0.23 18.34 -1.27
N ASP A 141 -1.29 18.97 -0.76
CA ASP A 141 -1.64 20.36 -0.99
C ASP A 141 -1.52 21.14 0.33
N ILE A 142 -0.90 22.31 0.26
CA ILE A 142 -0.74 23.25 1.38
C ILE A 142 -2.09 23.84 1.80
N VAL A 143 -3.07 23.95 0.90
CA VAL A 143 -4.36 24.63 1.15
C VAL A 143 -5.34 23.77 1.94
N ALA A 144 -5.24 22.45 1.84
CA ALA A 144 -6.14 21.49 2.52
C ALA A 144 -5.70 21.10 3.96
N GLN A 145 -4.90 21.93 4.63
CA GLN A 145 -4.27 21.61 5.92
C GLN A 145 -4.86 22.40 7.09
N GLY A 146 -5.10 21.73 8.22
CA GLY A 146 -5.51 22.31 9.49
C GLY A 146 -4.35 22.89 10.29
N ARG A 147 -4.65 23.66 11.34
CA ARG A 147 -3.62 24.35 12.16
C ARG A 147 -2.64 23.40 12.87
N GLY A 148 -3.02 22.15 13.10
CA GLY A 148 -2.21 21.12 13.77
C GLY A 148 -1.44 20.22 12.82
N PHE A 149 -1.57 20.43 11.50
CA PHE A 149 -0.88 19.65 10.49
C PHE A 149 0.59 20.08 10.41
N SER A 150 1.49 19.09 10.41
CA SER A 150 2.92 19.32 10.23
C SER A 150 3.49 18.32 9.23
N PRO A 151 4.12 18.76 8.13
CA PRO A 151 4.82 17.86 7.21
C PRO A 151 5.91 17.03 7.89
N SER A 152 6.50 17.56 8.97
CA SER A 152 7.53 16.85 9.75
C SER A 152 7.03 15.59 10.43
N ASP A 153 5.71 15.41 10.56
CA ASP A 153 5.13 14.17 11.08
C ASP A 153 5.35 13.00 10.10
N GLY A 154 5.72 13.27 8.84
CA GLY A 154 5.85 12.24 7.81
C GLY A 154 4.47 11.71 7.38
N VAL A 155 4.40 10.44 7.03
CA VAL A 155 3.15 9.77 6.68
C VAL A 155 2.39 9.45 7.98
N GLY A 156 1.38 10.27 8.26
CA GLY A 156 0.60 10.24 9.50
C GLY A 156 -0.70 9.43 9.43
N CYS A 157 -1.47 9.43 10.51
CA CYS A 157 -2.70 8.62 10.64
C CYS A 157 -3.69 8.87 9.49
N GLU A 158 -3.86 10.13 9.11
CA GLU A 158 -4.82 10.56 8.08
C GLU A 158 -4.41 10.14 6.67
N SER A 159 -3.14 9.74 6.44
CA SER A 159 -2.70 9.23 5.15
C SER A 159 -3.31 7.86 4.84
N CYS A 160 -3.66 7.08 5.86
CA CYS A 160 -4.35 5.79 5.70
C CYS A 160 -5.84 5.89 6.10
N HIS A 161 -6.18 6.63 7.16
CA HIS A 161 -7.55 6.76 7.68
C HIS A 161 -8.36 7.92 7.05
N GLY A 162 -7.75 8.70 6.16
CA GLY A 162 -8.37 9.84 5.48
C GLY A 162 -8.43 11.13 6.31
N ALA A 163 -8.86 12.22 5.67
CA ALA A 163 -8.90 13.56 6.24
C ALA A 163 -9.89 13.68 7.42
N SER A 164 -9.39 13.97 8.63
CA SER A 164 -10.14 13.84 9.88
C SER A 164 -11.02 15.03 10.28
N GLN A 165 -11.11 16.09 9.47
CA GLN A 165 -11.84 17.32 9.82
C GLN A 165 -13.24 17.06 10.40
N PHE A 166 -13.98 16.10 9.83
CA PHE A 166 -15.32 15.77 10.28
C PHE A 166 -15.35 14.50 11.14
N TRP A 167 -14.81 13.38 10.63
CA TRP A 167 -14.89 12.10 11.33
C TRP A 167 -14.08 12.06 12.64
N GLY A 168 -13.04 12.89 12.78
CA GLY A 168 -12.23 12.98 14.00
C GLY A 168 -13.06 13.30 15.25
N THR A 169 -14.20 13.98 15.09
CA THR A 169 -15.12 14.31 16.20
C THR A 169 -16.30 13.36 16.36
N SER A 170 -16.54 12.46 15.39
CA SER A 170 -17.70 11.56 15.37
C SER A 170 -17.36 10.09 15.57
N HIS A 171 -16.13 9.65 15.28
CA HIS A 171 -15.78 8.22 15.25
C HIS A 171 -15.83 7.48 16.60
N TYR A 172 -15.91 8.22 17.71
CA TYR A 172 -16.06 7.66 19.06
C TYR A 172 -17.51 7.77 19.58
N GLN A 173 -18.44 8.30 18.78
CA GLN A 173 -19.84 8.47 19.19
C GLN A 173 -20.62 7.16 18.99
N VAL A 174 -21.64 6.94 19.82
CA VAL A 174 -22.45 5.70 19.85
C VAL A 174 -23.06 5.33 18.48
N GLY A 175 -23.35 6.32 17.62
CA GLY A 175 -23.92 6.09 16.29
C GLY A 175 -22.93 5.72 15.20
N TRP A 176 -21.61 5.77 15.45
CA TRP A 176 -20.58 5.57 14.43
C TRP A 176 -20.66 4.19 13.77
N ASP A 177 -20.82 3.14 14.58
CA ASP A 177 -20.84 1.76 14.11
C ASP A 177 -22.07 1.46 13.23
N GLY A 178 -23.14 2.26 13.36
CA GLY A 178 -24.34 2.14 12.53
C GLY A 178 -24.26 2.85 11.18
N LEU A 179 -23.20 3.63 10.92
CA LEU A 179 -23.02 4.32 9.63
C LEU A 179 -22.53 3.34 8.56
N ARG A 180 -23.10 3.44 7.37
CA ARG A 180 -22.60 2.74 6.18
C ARG A 180 -21.21 3.26 5.79
N VAL A 181 -20.43 2.43 5.11
CA VAL A 181 -19.07 2.75 4.64
C VAL A 181 -19.08 4.04 3.81
N GLU A 182 -20.05 4.21 2.90
CA GLU A 182 -20.13 5.39 2.05
C GLU A 182 -20.44 6.67 2.85
N GLN A 183 -21.16 6.53 3.96
CA GLN A 183 -21.44 7.67 4.86
C GLN A 183 -20.18 8.09 5.59
N LYS A 184 -19.38 7.13 6.09
CA LYS A 184 -18.07 7.40 6.70
C LYS A 184 -17.12 8.04 5.67
N ALA A 185 -17.04 7.49 4.46
CA ALA A 185 -16.25 8.04 3.35
C ALA A 185 -16.67 9.47 2.97
N SER A 186 -17.98 9.77 2.97
CA SER A 186 -18.48 11.10 2.61
C SER A 186 -18.02 12.23 3.54
N ILE A 187 -17.56 11.89 4.74
CA ILE A 187 -17.01 12.82 5.75
C ILE A 187 -15.48 12.69 5.90
N GLY A 188 -14.82 12.04 4.94
CA GLY A 188 -13.36 11.97 4.83
C GLY A 188 -12.70 10.76 5.48
N PHE A 189 -13.47 9.78 5.98
CA PHE A 189 -12.91 8.57 6.57
C PHE A 189 -12.60 7.54 5.49
N SER A 190 -11.37 7.05 5.45
CA SER A 190 -10.99 5.93 4.58
C SER A 190 -11.23 4.61 5.32
N PRO A 191 -12.15 3.75 4.84
CA PRO A 191 -12.34 2.42 5.42
C PRO A 191 -11.09 1.57 5.21
N LEU A 192 -10.78 0.73 6.20
CA LEU A 192 -9.70 -0.26 6.17
C LEU A 192 -10.24 -1.59 6.72
N ASP A 193 -11.51 -1.88 6.45
CA ASP A 193 -12.24 -3.00 7.05
C ASP A 193 -11.96 -4.34 6.34
N SER A 194 -11.34 -4.29 5.15
CA SER A 194 -10.98 -5.47 4.36
C SER A 194 -9.51 -5.43 3.94
N LEU A 195 -8.92 -6.61 3.67
CA LEU A 195 -7.57 -6.71 3.09
C LEU A 195 -7.44 -5.94 1.77
N ALA A 196 -8.53 -5.82 1.00
CA ALA A 196 -8.52 -5.07 -0.25
C ALA A 196 -8.45 -3.56 0.00
N ASP A 197 -9.18 -3.07 1.01
CA ASP A 197 -9.12 -1.66 1.42
C ASP A 197 -7.75 -1.31 2.03
N GLU A 198 -7.21 -2.20 2.87
CA GLU A 198 -5.85 -2.07 3.39
C GLU A 198 -4.81 -2.04 2.27
N ALA A 199 -4.86 -3.00 1.34
CA ALA A 199 -3.93 -3.05 0.21
C ALA A 199 -4.02 -1.78 -0.65
N ARG A 200 -5.23 -1.34 -1.01
CA ARG A 200 -5.47 -0.11 -1.77
C ARG A 200 -4.94 1.13 -1.07
N SER A 201 -4.93 1.18 0.26
CA SER A 201 -4.37 2.32 1.01
C SER A 201 -2.84 2.47 0.83
N CYS A 202 -2.12 1.36 0.57
CA CYS A 202 -0.67 1.38 0.37
C CYS A 202 -0.27 1.80 -1.05
N MET A 203 -1.07 1.40 -2.06
CA MET A 203 -0.67 1.46 -3.47
C MET A 203 -0.32 2.84 -4.02
N PRO A 204 -1.02 3.94 -3.68
CA PRO A 204 -0.72 5.26 -4.23
C PRO A 204 0.74 5.71 -4.08
N CYS A 205 1.38 5.33 -2.98
CA CYS A 205 2.78 5.65 -2.70
C CYS A 205 3.74 4.53 -3.11
N HIS A 206 3.31 3.28 -2.99
CA HIS A 206 4.17 2.10 -3.14
C HIS A 206 4.12 1.42 -4.52
N VAL A 207 3.18 1.83 -5.37
CA VAL A 207 3.11 1.47 -6.79
C VAL A 207 3.11 2.75 -7.63
N GLY A 208 2.41 3.76 -7.13
CA GLY A 208 2.10 5.01 -7.81
C GLY A 208 0.58 5.16 -7.91
N SER A 209 0.12 6.38 -8.12
CA SER A 209 -1.30 6.64 -8.36
C SER A 209 -1.50 7.26 -9.73
N ALA A 210 -2.52 6.78 -10.42
CA ALA A 210 -3.10 7.44 -11.57
C ALA A 210 -4.14 8.42 -11.07
N SER A 211 -4.00 9.68 -11.40
CA SER A 211 -5.09 10.60 -11.16
C SER A 211 -6.15 10.42 -12.25
N GLU A 212 -7.29 9.81 -11.91
CA GLU A 212 -8.52 9.82 -12.73
C GLU A 212 -9.35 11.10 -12.48
N ASP A 213 -9.00 11.86 -11.44
CA ASP A 213 -9.65 13.08 -11.01
C ASP A 213 -8.75 14.28 -11.32
N SER A 214 -9.23 15.22 -12.12
CA SER A 214 -8.54 16.50 -12.42
C SER A 214 -8.03 17.31 -11.20
N ASN A 215 -8.44 16.96 -9.96
CA ASN A 215 -8.03 17.62 -8.72
C ASN A 215 -6.89 16.92 -7.94
N HIS A 216 -6.45 15.72 -8.35
CA HIS A 216 -5.35 15.00 -7.70
C HIS A 216 -4.14 14.92 -8.65
N ASP A 217 -2.93 15.00 -8.11
CA ASP A 217 -1.72 15.00 -8.92
C ASP A 217 -1.20 13.59 -9.10
N LEU A 218 -0.65 13.29 -10.28
CA LEU A 218 -0.08 11.99 -10.54
C LEU A 218 1.14 11.76 -9.64
N VAL A 219 1.08 10.72 -8.80
CA VAL A 219 2.23 10.24 -8.04
C VAL A 219 2.94 9.17 -8.86
N ASP A 220 4.01 9.58 -9.54
CA ASP A 220 4.70 8.78 -10.55
C ASP A 220 6.21 8.67 -10.26
N VAL A 221 6.64 7.49 -9.84
CA VAL A 221 8.07 7.14 -9.79
C VAL A 221 8.51 6.65 -11.17
N ASN A 222 8.71 7.61 -12.06
CA ASN A 222 9.13 7.37 -13.44
C ASN A 222 10.63 7.08 -13.56
N HIS A 223 11.07 6.73 -14.77
CA HIS A 223 12.46 6.36 -15.01
C HIS A 223 13.44 7.51 -14.72
N ASP A 224 13.07 8.77 -14.96
CA ASP A 224 13.92 9.92 -14.64
C ASP A 224 14.19 10.03 -13.13
N LEU A 225 13.16 9.83 -12.30
CA LEU A 225 13.31 9.82 -10.85
C LEU A 225 14.16 8.64 -10.36
N ILE A 226 13.96 7.46 -10.95
CA ILE A 226 14.77 6.26 -10.66
C ILE A 226 16.24 6.50 -11.06
N ALA A 227 16.48 7.03 -12.27
CA ALA A 227 17.82 7.35 -12.79
C ALA A 227 18.51 8.45 -11.96
N ALA A 228 17.75 9.36 -11.36
CA ALA A 228 18.27 10.36 -10.43
C ALA A 228 18.76 9.74 -9.09
N GLY A 229 18.34 8.52 -8.77
CA GLY A 229 18.77 7.73 -7.63
C GLY A 229 17.65 7.34 -6.66
N HIS A 230 16.38 7.58 -7.01
CA HIS A 230 15.25 7.06 -6.24
C HIS A 230 15.14 5.54 -6.42
N PRO A 231 14.82 4.77 -5.37
CA PRO A 231 14.57 3.35 -5.52
C PRO A 231 13.39 3.08 -6.48
N ARG A 232 13.47 1.99 -7.25
CA ARG A 232 12.29 1.45 -7.93
C ARG A 232 11.30 0.98 -6.87
N LEU A 233 10.02 1.25 -7.09
CA LEU A 233 8.94 0.78 -6.23
C LEU A 233 8.61 -0.69 -6.53
N ASN A 234 9.31 -1.62 -5.89
CA ASN A 234 9.04 -3.06 -5.96
C ASN A 234 8.25 -3.52 -4.74
N PHE A 235 7.03 -3.00 -4.59
CA PHE A 235 6.17 -3.33 -3.46
C PHE A 235 5.48 -4.68 -3.65
N GLU A 236 5.43 -5.48 -2.58
CA GLU A 236 4.66 -6.72 -2.51
C GLU A 236 3.87 -6.71 -1.19
N PHE A 237 2.55 -6.56 -1.30
CA PHE A 237 1.72 -6.21 -0.14
C PHE A 237 1.84 -7.21 1.00
N ALA A 238 1.78 -8.53 0.75
CA ALA A 238 1.80 -9.51 1.84
C ALA A 238 3.14 -9.47 2.62
N SER A 239 4.25 -9.32 1.92
CA SER A 239 5.59 -9.23 2.50
C SER A 239 5.73 -7.99 3.37
N TYR A 240 5.36 -6.82 2.83
CA TYR A 240 5.41 -5.56 3.57
C TYR A 240 4.40 -5.54 4.72
N TYR A 241 3.19 -6.08 4.52
CA TYR A 241 2.16 -6.17 5.56
C TYR A 241 2.56 -7.08 6.72
N ALA A 242 3.31 -8.15 6.45
CA ALA A 242 3.87 -9.03 7.48
C ALA A 242 5.03 -8.39 8.27
N MET A 243 5.84 -7.55 7.61
CA MET A 243 6.94 -6.83 8.25
C MET A 243 6.50 -5.55 8.96
N TYR A 244 5.38 -4.97 8.53
CA TYR A 244 4.95 -3.66 8.99
C TYR A 244 4.70 -3.69 10.50
N PRO A 245 5.24 -2.73 11.27
CA PRO A 245 5.02 -2.64 12.71
C PRO A 245 3.58 -2.17 12.99
N LYS A 246 2.65 -3.12 12.95
CA LYS A 246 1.21 -2.87 13.10
C LYS A 246 0.92 -2.18 14.42
N HIS A 247 0.20 -1.07 14.33
CA HIS A 247 -0.32 -0.36 15.50
C HIS A 247 -1.74 -0.83 15.88
N TRP A 248 -2.30 -1.78 15.12
CA TRP A 248 -3.52 -2.54 15.41
C TRP A 248 -3.19 -4.02 15.66
N SER A 249 -4.13 -4.76 16.26
CA SER A 249 -3.97 -6.21 16.43
C SER A 249 -4.66 -6.97 15.30
N ASP A 250 -3.90 -7.82 14.62
CA ASP A 250 -4.35 -8.75 13.58
C ASP A 250 -4.68 -10.15 14.14
N ARG A 251 -4.54 -10.35 15.45
CA ARG A 251 -4.78 -11.64 16.12
C ARG A 251 -6.19 -12.16 15.87
N GLY A 252 -7.17 -11.26 15.75
CA GLY A 252 -8.56 -11.62 15.42
C GLY A 252 -8.66 -12.29 14.05
N ASP A 253 -8.00 -11.70 13.05
CA ASP A 253 -8.02 -12.19 11.68
C ASP A 253 -7.28 -13.53 11.57
N TRP A 254 -6.13 -13.65 12.24
CA TRP A 254 -5.38 -14.91 12.33
C TRP A 254 -6.16 -16.05 12.97
N ASN A 255 -6.89 -15.76 14.05
CA ASN A 255 -7.71 -16.76 14.73
C ASN A 255 -8.94 -17.14 13.92
N ALA A 256 -9.46 -16.23 13.09
CA ALA A 256 -10.63 -16.46 12.26
C ALA A 256 -10.27 -17.22 10.96
N GLU A 257 -9.10 -16.94 10.37
CA GLU A 257 -8.67 -17.47 9.08
C GLU A 257 -7.17 -17.85 9.12
N ALA A 258 -6.89 -19.14 9.32
CA ALA A 258 -5.51 -19.68 9.35
C ALA A 258 -4.73 -19.47 8.04
N THR A 259 -5.41 -19.08 6.97
CA THR A 259 -4.86 -18.78 5.64
C THR A 259 -4.75 -17.28 5.36
N HIS A 260 -4.84 -16.43 6.38
CA HIS A 260 -4.82 -14.99 6.21
C HIS A 260 -3.58 -14.46 5.47
N GLU A 261 -2.36 -15.02 5.62
CA GLU A 261 -1.21 -14.59 4.79
C GLU A 261 -1.45 -14.89 3.31
N ALA A 262 -1.94 -16.10 2.99
CA ALA A 262 -2.19 -16.48 1.60
C ALA A 262 -3.28 -15.62 0.98
N LYS A 263 -4.31 -15.25 1.77
CA LYS A 263 -5.35 -14.33 1.32
C LYS A 263 -4.82 -12.92 1.12
N ALA A 264 -3.99 -12.42 2.04
CA ALA A 264 -3.30 -11.14 1.90
C ALA A 264 -2.42 -11.13 0.64
N TRP A 265 -1.73 -12.22 0.32
CA TRP A 265 -0.96 -12.35 -0.92
C TRP A 265 -1.86 -12.28 -2.16
N ILE A 266 -2.93 -13.07 -2.25
CA ILE A 266 -3.82 -13.03 -3.42
C ILE A 266 -4.40 -11.63 -3.61
N VAL A 267 -4.95 -11.04 -2.55
CA VAL A 267 -5.54 -9.70 -2.58
C VAL A 267 -4.49 -8.65 -2.95
N GLY A 268 -3.30 -8.74 -2.36
CA GLY A 268 -2.17 -7.86 -2.62
C GLY A 268 -1.69 -7.88 -4.06
N GLN A 269 -1.59 -9.07 -4.67
CA GLN A 269 -1.19 -9.24 -6.07
C GLN A 269 -2.22 -8.64 -7.02
N LEU A 270 -3.51 -8.87 -6.78
CA LEU A 270 -4.57 -8.29 -7.61
C LEU A 270 -4.67 -6.77 -7.43
N ALA A 271 -4.61 -6.25 -6.19
CA ALA A 271 -4.62 -4.82 -5.92
C ALA A 271 -3.40 -4.11 -6.50
N GLY A 272 -2.21 -4.71 -6.40
CA GLY A 272 -0.99 -4.20 -7.03
C GLY A 272 -1.07 -4.21 -8.55
N ALA A 273 -1.62 -5.28 -9.15
CA ALA A 273 -1.87 -5.35 -10.59
C ALA A 273 -2.80 -4.20 -11.04
N GLY A 274 -3.93 -4.01 -10.36
CA GLY A 274 -4.88 -2.93 -10.66
C GLY A 274 -4.25 -1.55 -10.56
N ALA A 275 -3.48 -1.28 -9.49
CA ALA A 275 -2.75 -0.02 -9.34
C ALA A 275 -1.72 0.20 -10.45
N SER A 276 -0.95 -0.83 -10.82
CA SER A 276 0.05 -0.75 -11.87
C SER A 276 -0.57 -0.51 -13.25
N LEU A 277 -1.71 -1.16 -13.55
CA LEU A 277 -2.44 -0.97 -14.81
C LEU A 277 -3.05 0.44 -14.88
N ARG A 278 -3.58 0.98 -13.78
CA ARG A 278 -4.04 2.37 -13.71
C ARG A 278 -2.90 3.34 -14.00
N LEU A 279 -1.71 3.11 -13.41
CA LEU A 279 -0.53 3.94 -13.67
C LEU A 279 -0.08 3.86 -15.14
N LEU A 280 -0.08 2.65 -15.73
CA LEU A 280 0.21 2.44 -17.14
C LEU A 280 -0.79 3.19 -18.03
N LYS A 281 -2.09 3.09 -17.74
CA LYS A 281 -3.15 3.85 -18.42
C LYS A 281 -2.88 5.35 -18.35
N ALA A 282 -2.53 5.88 -17.18
CA ALA A 282 -2.24 7.31 -17.00
C ALA A 282 -0.96 7.76 -17.72
N ARG A 283 0.05 6.90 -17.84
CA ARG A 283 1.25 7.17 -18.64
C ARG A 283 0.91 7.18 -20.14
N ALA A 284 0.11 6.21 -20.61
CA ALA A 284 -0.34 6.11 -21.99
C ALA A 284 -1.24 7.29 -22.39
N GLY A 285 -2.24 7.65 -21.57
CA GLY A 285 -3.17 8.74 -21.85
C GLY A 285 -2.52 10.14 -21.92
N ARG A 286 -1.33 10.32 -21.34
CA ARG A 286 -0.53 11.56 -21.44
C ARG A 286 0.42 11.58 -22.64
N SER A 287 0.37 10.57 -23.50
CA SER A 287 1.23 10.45 -24.68
C SER A 287 0.97 11.56 -25.71
N ASP A 288 -0.25 12.13 -25.76
CA ASP A 288 -0.72 12.97 -26.87
C ASP A 288 -1.10 14.41 -26.50
N THR A 289 -0.78 14.90 -25.30
CA THR A 289 -1.07 16.31 -24.97
C THR A 289 -0.20 17.25 -25.84
N PRO A 290 -0.77 18.14 -26.68
CA PRO A 290 0.01 18.91 -27.64
C PRO A 290 0.61 20.18 -27.00
N THR A 291 1.93 20.37 -27.08
CA THR A 291 2.60 21.57 -27.66
C THR A 291 4.12 21.61 -27.39
N ILE A 292 4.90 21.52 -28.46
CA ILE A 292 5.80 22.57 -29.00
C ILE A 292 6.52 21.90 -30.16
N ASN A 293 6.35 22.45 -31.37
CA ASN A 293 6.97 21.93 -32.60
C ASN A 293 8.50 22.15 -32.60
N SER A 294 9.18 21.26 -33.33
CA SER A 294 10.56 21.32 -33.86
C SER A 294 11.74 20.64 -33.14
N ILE A 295 11.55 19.85 -32.07
CA ILE A 295 12.60 18.95 -31.54
C ILE A 295 12.07 17.50 -31.48
N PRO A 296 12.79 16.48 -31.99
CA PRO A 296 12.42 15.07 -31.86
C PRO A 296 12.10 14.72 -30.40
N ARG A 297 10.98 14.03 -30.16
CA ARG A 297 10.48 13.64 -28.82
C ARG A 297 11.54 12.93 -27.97
N ALA A 298 12.38 12.11 -28.61
CA ALA A 298 13.49 11.38 -28.00
C ALA A 298 14.64 12.25 -27.45
N LEU A 299 14.64 13.56 -27.68
CA LEU A 299 15.69 14.49 -27.25
C LEU A 299 15.21 15.53 -26.23
N ARG A 300 13.99 15.42 -25.70
CA ARG A 300 13.45 16.36 -24.72
C ARG A 300 13.68 15.85 -23.30
N SER A 301 14.10 16.73 -22.40
CA SER A 301 14.10 16.44 -20.96
C SER A 301 12.68 16.61 -20.41
N SER A 302 12.33 15.86 -19.37
CA SER A 302 11.12 16.10 -18.56
C SER A 302 11.01 17.53 -18.00
N SER A 303 12.12 18.28 -17.92
CA SER A 303 12.09 19.71 -17.58
C SER A 303 11.54 20.62 -18.69
N ASP A 304 11.54 20.13 -19.94
CA ASP A 304 11.14 20.89 -21.14
C ASP A 304 9.68 20.61 -21.53
N LEU A 305 9.06 19.60 -20.92
CA LEU A 305 7.68 19.21 -21.11
C LEU A 305 6.83 19.88 -20.03
N GLY A 306 5.73 20.54 -20.41
CA GLY A 306 4.77 21.03 -19.43
C GLY A 306 4.29 19.90 -18.50
N PRO A 307 3.69 20.22 -17.34
CA PRO A 307 3.34 19.24 -16.29
C PRO A 307 2.38 18.12 -16.72
N GLN A 308 1.90 18.13 -17.97
CA GLN A 308 0.85 17.28 -18.52
C GLN A 308 1.33 16.35 -19.66
N ILE A 309 2.64 16.33 -19.99
CA ILE A 309 3.20 15.45 -21.05
C ILE A 309 4.32 14.60 -20.45
N GLY A 310 4.15 13.29 -20.47
CA GLY A 310 5.18 12.32 -20.11
C GLY A 310 5.91 11.76 -21.36
N PRO A 311 7.14 11.25 -21.21
CA PRO A 311 7.74 10.42 -22.25
C PRO A 311 6.85 9.19 -22.49
N TRP A 312 6.69 8.81 -23.75
CA TRP A 312 5.98 7.59 -24.12
C TRP A 312 6.82 6.81 -25.15
N PRO A 313 7.05 5.49 -24.94
CA PRO A 313 6.68 4.76 -23.74
C PRO A 313 7.53 5.19 -22.52
N GLU A 314 6.97 5.05 -21.32
CA GLU A 314 7.69 5.35 -20.07
C GLU A 314 8.59 4.17 -19.69
N PHE A 315 9.91 4.41 -19.56
CA PHE A 315 10.88 3.34 -19.35
C PHE A 315 10.80 2.63 -17.99
N ALA A 316 10.13 3.24 -16.99
CA ALA A 316 9.82 2.55 -15.73
C ALA A 316 8.85 1.37 -15.90
N GLU A 317 8.13 1.28 -17.03
CA GLU A 317 7.26 0.14 -17.35
C GLU A 317 8.03 -1.11 -17.78
N TYR A 318 9.33 -1.01 -18.08
CA TYR A 318 10.08 -2.11 -18.67
C TYR A 318 10.95 -2.83 -17.65
N ASN A 319 11.32 -4.07 -18.00
CA ASN A 319 12.28 -4.85 -17.24
C ASN A 319 13.64 -4.14 -17.19
N CYS A 320 13.99 -3.55 -16.05
CA CYS A 320 15.24 -2.80 -15.89
C CYS A 320 16.49 -3.63 -16.23
N TYR A 321 16.45 -4.95 -16.02
CA TYR A 321 17.58 -5.85 -16.31
C TYR A 321 17.79 -6.10 -17.81
N ALA A 322 16.83 -5.74 -18.66
CA ALA A 322 17.04 -5.76 -20.11
C ALA A 322 18.10 -4.74 -20.55
N CYS A 323 18.27 -3.65 -19.80
CA CYS A 323 19.24 -2.59 -20.08
C CYS A 323 20.37 -2.51 -19.04
N HIS A 324 20.09 -2.83 -17.77
CA HIS A 324 21.02 -2.73 -16.63
C HIS A 324 21.54 -4.12 -16.22
N HIS A 325 22.46 -4.67 -17.02
CA HIS A 325 23.17 -5.92 -16.73
C HIS A 325 24.69 -5.73 -16.84
N ASP A 326 25.47 -6.62 -16.23
CA ASP A 326 26.94 -6.58 -16.32
C ASP A 326 27.39 -6.84 -17.78
N LEU A 327 28.36 -6.06 -18.26
CA LEU A 327 28.95 -6.17 -19.59
C LEU A 327 30.26 -7.00 -19.58
N GLN A 328 30.74 -7.42 -18.41
CA GLN A 328 31.98 -8.19 -18.29
C GLN A 328 31.82 -9.66 -18.72
N GLY A 329 32.00 -9.88 -20.03
CA GLY A 329 32.83 -10.98 -20.56
C GLY A 329 32.32 -12.42 -20.41
N GLY A 330 31.59 -12.91 -21.42
CA GLY A 330 31.73 -14.31 -21.86
C GLY A 330 30.57 -15.26 -21.60
N ALA A 331 29.50 -14.83 -20.93
CA ALA A 331 28.26 -15.59 -20.86
C ALA A 331 27.19 -14.88 -21.71
N PRO A 332 26.66 -15.49 -22.80
CA PRO A 332 25.51 -14.92 -23.50
C PRO A 332 24.34 -14.92 -22.52
N LEU A 333 23.71 -13.76 -22.26
CA LEU A 333 22.57 -13.55 -21.35
C LEU A 333 21.98 -14.86 -20.76
N PRO A 334 22.54 -15.45 -19.68
CA PRO A 334 21.99 -16.70 -19.17
C PRO A 334 21.03 -16.39 -18.00
N ARG A 335 19.73 -16.53 -18.32
CA ARG A 335 18.54 -16.57 -17.45
C ARG A 335 18.06 -15.23 -16.91
N GLY A 336 17.19 -14.55 -17.65
CA GLY A 336 16.50 -13.36 -17.14
C GLY A 336 16.01 -12.38 -18.21
N SER A 337 16.69 -12.32 -19.35
CA SER A 337 16.36 -11.38 -20.40
C SER A 337 16.69 -12.01 -21.75
N SER A 338 15.67 -12.55 -22.36
CA SER A 338 15.48 -12.36 -23.78
C SER A 338 13.98 -12.17 -23.90
N SER A 339 13.54 -10.97 -24.24
CA SER A 339 12.52 -10.91 -25.27
C SER A 339 12.83 -11.99 -26.33
N ALA A 340 11.82 -12.65 -26.88
CA ALA A 340 12.03 -13.72 -27.86
C ALA A 340 12.93 -13.31 -29.04
N GLU A 341 13.16 -12.00 -29.21
CA GLU A 341 13.96 -11.37 -30.25
C GLU A 341 15.07 -10.45 -29.69
N SER A 342 16.28 -10.55 -30.25
CA SER A 342 17.42 -9.72 -29.85
C SER A 342 17.13 -8.23 -30.06
N GLY A 343 17.37 -7.41 -29.04
CA GLY A 343 17.21 -5.94 -29.10
C GLY A 343 15.83 -5.42 -28.69
N GLN A 344 14.87 -6.30 -28.43
CA GLN A 344 13.56 -5.92 -27.88
C GLN A 344 13.65 -5.73 -26.36
N ILE A 345 13.03 -4.68 -25.82
CA ILE A 345 12.93 -4.43 -24.37
C ILE A 345 11.60 -5.04 -23.91
N SER A 346 11.65 -6.01 -22.99
CA SER A 346 10.45 -6.66 -22.47
C SER A 346 9.72 -5.78 -21.45
N TRP A 347 8.40 -5.72 -21.53
CA TRP A 347 7.54 -5.12 -20.52
C TRP A 347 7.80 -5.75 -19.14
N GLY A 348 7.78 -4.91 -18.10
CA GLY A 348 8.00 -5.30 -16.72
C GLY A 348 6.80 -6.07 -16.18
N ASN A 349 7.07 -7.20 -15.53
CA ASN A 349 6.01 -8.13 -15.09
C ASN A 349 5.91 -8.27 -13.57
N TRP A 350 6.50 -7.35 -12.79
CA TRP A 350 6.48 -7.40 -11.33
C TRP A 350 5.05 -7.52 -10.75
N TYR A 351 4.11 -6.71 -11.24
CA TYR A 351 2.72 -6.71 -10.73
C TYR A 351 1.77 -7.62 -11.50
N THR A 352 2.15 -8.14 -12.67
CA THR A 352 1.27 -8.92 -13.54
C THR A 352 1.63 -10.41 -13.63
N ALA A 353 2.79 -10.81 -13.11
CA ALA A 353 3.23 -12.20 -13.12
C ALA A 353 2.28 -13.12 -12.31
N MET A 354 2.06 -12.83 -11.03
CA MET A 354 1.29 -13.73 -10.15
C MET A 354 -0.21 -13.77 -10.40
N PRO A 355 -0.90 -12.70 -10.86
CA PRO A 355 -2.28 -12.82 -11.32
C PRO A 355 -2.50 -13.97 -12.31
N THR A 356 -1.53 -14.26 -13.20
CA THR A 356 -1.64 -15.43 -14.11
C THR A 356 -1.67 -16.77 -13.38
N ALA A 357 -0.87 -16.92 -12.31
CA ALA A 357 -0.88 -18.12 -11.48
C ALA A 357 -2.17 -18.21 -10.64
N ILE A 358 -2.63 -17.09 -10.09
CA ILE A 358 -3.88 -17.00 -9.32
C ILE A 358 -5.08 -17.38 -10.21
N ALA A 359 -5.11 -16.94 -11.48
CA ALA A 359 -6.18 -17.25 -12.43
C ALA A 359 -6.36 -18.75 -12.69
N GLN A 360 -5.32 -19.57 -12.50
CA GLN A 360 -5.42 -21.04 -12.67
C GLN A 360 -6.32 -21.67 -11.60
N GLU A 361 -6.31 -21.11 -10.38
CA GLU A 361 -7.14 -21.57 -9.28
C GLU A 361 -8.46 -20.79 -9.16
N PHE A 362 -8.37 -19.47 -9.32
CA PHE A 362 -9.46 -18.53 -9.19
C PHE A 362 -9.60 -17.73 -10.48
N PRO A 363 -10.14 -18.31 -11.57
CA PRO A 363 -10.31 -17.56 -12.81
C PRO A 363 -11.26 -16.37 -12.58
N PRO A 364 -10.98 -15.19 -13.16
CA PRO A 364 -11.87 -14.04 -13.01
C PRO A 364 -13.24 -14.32 -13.65
N PRO A 365 -14.35 -13.82 -13.08
CA PRO A 365 -15.68 -14.10 -13.58
C PRO A 365 -15.89 -13.64 -15.03
N GLY A 366 -16.09 -14.60 -15.95
CA GLY A 366 -16.56 -14.34 -17.33
C GLY A 366 -15.58 -13.56 -18.23
N ARG A 367 -14.28 -13.58 -17.93
CA ARG A 367 -13.25 -12.80 -18.63
C ARG A 367 -11.97 -13.63 -18.86
N ASP A 368 -11.30 -13.39 -19.99
CA ASP A 368 -10.04 -14.06 -20.36
C ASP A 368 -8.83 -13.21 -19.93
N TRP A 369 -8.45 -13.32 -18.66
CA TRP A 369 -7.27 -12.61 -18.14
C TRP A 369 -5.97 -12.94 -18.91
N PRO A 370 -5.64 -14.22 -19.18
CA PRO A 370 -4.47 -14.56 -19.99
C PRO A 370 -4.46 -13.88 -21.36
N GLY A 371 -5.61 -13.82 -22.05
CA GLY A 371 -5.74 -13.13 -23.34
C GLY A 371 -5.55 -11.62 -23.26
N LEU A 372 -6.15 -10.97 -22.26
CA LEU A 372 -6.00 -9.53 -22.02
C LEU A 372 -4.54 -9.17 -21.69
N LEU A 373 -3.94 -9.89 -20.75
CA LEU A 373 -2.56 -9.66 -20.36
C LEU A 373 -1.59 -9.89 -21.52
N SER A 374 -1.81 -10.94 -22.32
CA SER A 374 -0.99 -11.21 -23.51
C SER A 374 -1.12 -10.10 -24.56
N SER A 375 -2.29 -9.47 -24.67
CA SER A 375 -2.52 -8.35 -25.59
C SER A 375 -1.77 -7.08 -25.14
N ILE A 376 -1.81 -6.76 -23.84
CA ILE A 376 -1.02 -5.66 -23.27
C ILE A 376 0.48 -5.95 -23.43
N GLU A 377 0.94 -7.15 -23.07
CA GLU A 377 2.34 -7.53 -23.19
C GLU A 377 2.81 -7.45 -24.65
N HIS A 378 2.00 -7.91 -25.59
CA HIS A 378 2.32 -7.82 -27.02
C HIS A 378 2.50 -6.36 -27.47
N GLU A 379 1.61 -5.47 -27.04
CA GLU A 379 1.65 -4.05 -27.42
C GLU A 379 2.81 -3.32 -26.74
N MET A 380 2.98 -3.50 -25.42
CA MET A 380 4.06 -2.87 -24.67
C MET A 380 5.45 -3.32 -25.11
N ASN A 381 5.56 -4.52 -25.68
CA ASN A 381 6.79 -5.05 -26.26
C ASN A 381 7.09 -4.51 -27.68
N GLN A 382 6.21 -3.73 -28.29
CA GLN A 382 6.51 -3.04 -29.54
C GLN A 382 7.59 -1.96 -29.32
N PRO A 383 8.43 -1.66 -30.33
CA PRO A 383 9.42 -0.58 -30.21
C PRO A 383 8.81 0.79 -29.88
N LEU A 384 7.57 1.02 -30.30
CA LEU A 384 6.75 2.17 -29.96
C LEU A 384 5.31 1.69 -29.78
N PRO A 385 4.88 1.43 -28.53
CA PRO A 385 3.50 1.01 -28.25
C PRO A 385 2.50 2.09 -28.64
N ASP A 386 1.36 1.68 -29.21
CA ASP A 386 0.20 2.51 -29.44
C ASP A 386 -0.46 2.86 -28.09
N ALA A 387 -0.40 4.14 -27.74
CA ALA A 387 -0.87 4.60 -26.44
C ALA A 387 -2.40 4.49 -26.29
N ASP A 388 -3.17 4.74 -27.35
CA ASP A 388 -4.63 4.67 -27.30
C ASP A 388 -5.08 3.21 -27.11
N LEU A 389 -4.41 2.29 -27.81
CA LEU A 389 -4.63 0.86 -27.64
C LEU A 389 -4.26 0.39 -26.22
N VAL A 390 -3.15 0.87 -25.66
CA VAL A 390 -2.78 0.55 -24.28
C VAL A 390 -3.81 1.09 -23.29
N VAL A 391 -4.35 2.30 -23.50
CA VAL A 391 -5.44 2.84 -22.67
C VAL A 391 -6.67 1.94 -22.73
N GLU A 392 -7.09 1.51 -23.92
CA GLU A 392 -8.25 0.60 -24.09
C GLU A 392 -8.04 -0.74 -23.38
N LEU A 393 -6.90 -1.40 -23.63
CA LEU A 393 -6.59 -2.72 -23.05
C LEU A 393 -6.44 -2.66 -21.52
N THR A 394 -5.84 -1.59 -21.00
CA THR A 394 -5.69 -1.40 -19.55
C THR A 394 -7.02 -1.11 -18.88
N ASP A 395 -7.91 -0.34 -19.49
CA ASP A 395 -9.25 -0.09 -18.95
C ASP A 395 -10.05 -1.39 -18.78
N GLU A 396 -10.09 -2.21 -19.83
CA GLU A 396 -10.75 -3.52 -19.74
C GLU A 396 -10.11 -4.39 -18.63
N SER A 397 -8.78 -4.42 -18.57
CA SER A 397 -8.05 -5.22 -17.58
C SER A 397 -8.27 -4.75 -16.13
N ILE A 398 -8.40 -3.44 -15.91
CA ILE A 398 -8.72 -2.86 -14.60
C ILE A 398 -10.10 -3.32 -14.14
N GLU A 399 -11.12 -3.26 -15.00
CA GLU A 399 -12.47 -3.75 -14.66
C GLU A 399 -12.48 -5.23 -14.26
N VAL A 400 -11.69 -6.06 -14.96
CA VAL A 400 -11.52 -7.48 -14.63
C VAL A 400 -10.91 -7.65 -13.25
N ILE A 401 -9.82 -6.93 -12.96
CA ILE A 401 -9.12 -7.02 -11.66
C ILE A 401 -10.02 -6.56 -10.51
N GLU A 402 -10.79 -5.47 -10.66
CA GLU A 402 -11.68 -4.99 -9.61
C GLU A 402 -12.80 -5.99 -9.31
N THR A 403 -13.43 -6.55 -10.36
CA THR A 403 -14.46 -7.58 -10.19
C THR A 403 -13.88 -8.84 -9.53
N TRP A 404 -12.63 -9.18 -9.86
CA TRP A 404 -11.94 -10.34 -9.30
C TRP A 404 -11.56 -10.13 -7.83
N LEU A 405 -11.13 -8.92 -7.46
CA LEU A 405 -10.88 -8.52 -6.08
C LEU A 405 -12.14 -8.60 -5.22
N ASP A 406 -13.30 -8.20 -5.75
CA ASP A 406 -14.56 -8.30 -5.02
C ASP A 406 -14.99 -9.77 -4.83
N ASP A 407 -14.81 -10.62 -5.86
CA ASP A 407 -15.12 -12.05 -5.79
C ASP A 407 -14.21 -12.81 -4.80
N ILE A 408 -12.91 -12.49 -4.75
CA ILE A 408 -11.95 -13.24 -3.93
C ILE A 408 -12.10 -12.98 -2.43
N GLN A 409 -12.53 -11.78 -2.03
CA GLN A 409 -12.67 -11.40 -0.62
C GLN A 409 -13.61 -12.34 0.15
N GLY A 410 -14.68 -12.80 -0.51
CA GLY A 410 -15.64 -13.73 0.06
C GLY A 410 -15.20 -15.20 0.08
N LYS A 411 -14.05 -15.55 -0.52
CA LYS A 411 -13.60 -16.95 -0.59
C LYS A 411 -12.77 -17.33 0.62
N SER A 412 -12.98 -18.57 1.06
CA SER A 412 -12.14 -19.25 2.05
C SER A 412 -11.07 -20.07 1.35
N LEU A 413 -9.86 -20.09 1.90
CA LEU A 413 -8.78 -20.92 1.40
C LEU A 413 -8.63 -22.18 2.27
N ASP A 414 -8.64 -23.35 1.64
CA ASP A 414 -8.33 -24.63 2.28
C ASP A 414 -6.97 -25.19 1.80
N LEU A 415 -6.47 -26.23 2.47
CA LEU A 415 -5.16 -26.81 2.14
C LEU A 415 -5.07 -27.27 0.69
N LYS A 416 -6.14 -27.86 0.15
CA LYS A 416 -6.17 -28.36 -1.22
C LYS A 416 -6.06 -27.21 -2.23
N THR A 417 -6.64 -26.06 -1.90
CA THR A 417 -6.59 -24.83 -2.70
C THR A 417 -5.21 -24.21 -2.63
N ILE A 418 -4.60 -24.15 -1.44
CA ILE A 418 -3.20 -23.70 -1.30
C ILE A 418 -2.24 -24.62 -2.09
N ASP A 419 -2.44 -25.95 -2.05
CA ASP A 419 -1.64 -26.90 -2.84
C ASP A 419 -1.71 -26.63 -4.35
N ARG A 420 -2.91 -26.32 -4.85
CA ARG A 420 -3.10 -25.97 -6.27
C ARG A 420 -2.44 -24.64 -6.62
N LEU A 421 -2.50 -23.64 -5.73
CA LEU A 421 -1.79 -22.37 -5.90
C LEU A 421 -0.27 -22.57 -5.93
N VAL A 422 0.30 -23.38 -5.03
CA VAL A 422 1.73 -23.71 -5.06
C VAL A 422 2.12 -24.36 -6.39
N ALA A 423 1.32 -25.33 -6.85
CA ALA A 423 1.54 -25.96 -8.14
C ALA A 423 1.45 -24.96 -9.31
N ALA A 424 0.48 -24.03 -9.27
CA ALA A 424 0.31 -22.99 -10.29
C ALA A 424 1.50 -22.01 -10.32
N VAL A 425 2.02 -21.61 -9.16
CA VAL A 425 3.23 -20.76 -9.07
C VAL A 425 4.45 -21.48 -9.65
N ILE A 426 4.63 -22.76 -9.33
CA ILE A 426 5.74 -23.58 -9.87
C ILE A 426 5.58 -23.77 -11.38
N ASP A 427 4.38 -24.11 -11.86
CA ASP A 427 4.10 -24.25 -13.29
C ASP A 427 4.38 -22.95 -14.04
N HIS A 428 3.90 -21.82 -13.51
CA HIS A 428 4.17 -20.50 -14.05
C HIS A 428 5.67 -20.18 -14.10
N LEU A 429 6.48 -20.64 -13.13
CA LEU A 429 7.94 -20.51 -13.21
C LEU A 429 8.57 -21.36 -14.32
N LEU A 430 8.09 -22.60 -14.49
CA LEU A 430 8.69 -23.58 -15.40
C LEU A 430 8.32 -23.38 -16.87
N THR A 431 7.13 -22.85 -17.14
CA THR A 431 6.56 -22.74 -18.50
C THR A 431 6.73 -21.35 -19.14
N SER A 432 7.35 -20.41 -18.43
CA SER A 432 7.54 -19.05 -18.91
C SER A 432 8.42 -18.96 -20.17
N PRO A 433 7.97 -18.29 -21.24
CA PRO A 433 8.83 -18.00 -22.39
C PRO A 433 9.92 -16.96 -22.06
N ASN A 434 9.67 -16.06 -21.10
CA ASN A 434 10.56 -14.94 -20.74
C ASN A 434 10.85 -14.96 -19.23
N PRO A 435 11.79 -15.79 -18.73
CA PRO A 435 12.17 -15.77 -17.32
C PRO A 435 12.84 -14.43 -17.02
N SER A 436 12.42 -13.70 -15.98
CA SER A 436 13.01 -12.42 -15.51
C SER A 436 13.36 -12.49 -14.02
N TRP A 437 14.25 -11.61 -13.55
CA TRP A 437 14.51 -11.50 -12.11
C TRP A 437 13.25 -11.14 -11.33
N ASP A 438 12.45 -10.18 -11.83
CA ASP A 438 11.19 -9.75 -11.20
C ASP A 438 10.22 -10.92 -11.01
N ARG A 439 10.03 -11.75 -12.04
CA ARG A 439 9.16 -12.93 -11.99
C ARG A 439 9.68 -13.97 -11.01
N ASN A 440 10.99 -14.22 -11.00
CA ASN A 440 11.59 -15.18 -10.06
C ASN A 440 11.46 -14.69 -8.61
N ALA A 441 11.60 -13.38 -8.38
CA ALA A 441 11.40 -12.77 -7.08
C ALA A 441 9.93 -12.87 -6.63
N GLN A 442 8.97 -12.55 -7.50
CA GLN A 442 7.54 -12.69 -7.22
C GLN A 442 7.15 -14.14 -6.89
N ALA A 443 7.63 -15.11 -7.67
CA ALA A 443 7.34 -16.51 -7.40
C ALA A 443 8.01 -17.02 -6.11
N TYR A 444 9.20 -16.51 -5.76
CA TYR A 444 9.83 -16.78 -4.47
C TYR A 444 8.95 -16.26 -3.32
N LEU A 445 8.50 -14.99 -3.38
CA LEU A 445 7.63 -14.39 -2.37
C LEU A 445 6.30 -15.16 -2.24
N ALA A 446 5.68 -15.51 -3.37
CA ALA A 446 4.48 -16.35 -3.41
C ALA A 446 4.72 -17.72 -2.74
N SER A 447 5.85 -18.38 -3.06
CA SER A 447 6.17 -19.69 -2.50
C SER A 447 6.38 -19.64 -0.99
N VAL A 448 7.07 -18.62 -0.48
CA VAL A 448 7.28 -18.42 0.97
C VAL A 448 5.93 -18.26 1.68
N THR A 449 5.04 -17.42 1.15
CA THR A 449 3.72 -17.18 1.75
C THR A 449 2.83 -18.43 1.70
N LEU A 450 2.76 -19.11 0.55
CA LEU A 450 1.89 -20.28 0.39
C LEU A 450 2.38 -21.47 1.22
N VAL A 451 3.70 -21.69 1.33
CA VAL A 451 4.28 -22.73 2.21
C VAL A 451 4.01 -22.42 3.68
N ALA A 452 4.07 -21.15 4.09
CA ALA A 452 3.67 -20.75 5.45
C ALA A 452 2.19 -21.08 5.72
N ALA A 453 1.28 -20.77 4.77
CA ALA A 453 -0.13 -21.12 4.90
C ALA A 453 -0.38 -22.64 4.94
N GLN A 454 0.39 -23.45 4.20
CA GLN A 454 0.33 -24.91 4.31
C GLN A 454 0.71 -25.38 5.71
N ALA A 455 1.75 -24.79 6.30
CA ALA A 455 2.23 -25.12 7.63
C ALA A 455 1.24 -24.69 8.73
N ASP A 456 0.53 -23.57 8.56
CA ASP A 456 -0.50 -23.10 9.49
C ASP A 456 -1.76 -23.99 9.44
N LEU A 457 -2.12 -24.48 8.25
CA LEU A 457 -3.23 -25.43 8.06
C LEU A 457 -2.89 -26.86 8.52
N GLU A 458 -1.67 -27.33 8.24
CA GLU A 458 -1.21 -28.67 8.60
C GLU A 458 0.24 -28.63 9.16
N PRO A 459 0.42 -28.42 10.47
CA PRO A 459 1.74 -28.27 11.08
C PRO A 459 2.72 -29.43 10.88
N ASN A 460 2.21 -30.64 10.63
CA ASN A 460 3.02 -31.84 10.38
C ASN A 460 3.63 -31.86 8.96
N ARG A 461 3.19 -30.96 8.06
CA ARG A 461 3.65 -30.87 6.68
C ARG A 461 4.96 -30.09 6.52
N LYS A 462 5.47 -29.52 7.61
CA LYS A 462 6.74 -28.79 7.64
C LYS A 462 7.88 -29.71 7.20
N ASP A 463 8.42 -29.45 6.01
CA ASP A 463 9.56 -30.16 5.45
C ASP A 463 10.80 -29.24 5.41
N PRO A 464 11.86 -29.52 6.18
CA PRO A 464 13.10 -28.75 6.15
C PRO A 464 13.68 -28.58 4.74
N GLN A 465 13.54 -29.59 3.88
CA GLN A 465 14.09 -29.54 2.52
C GLN A 465 13.40 -28.46 1.66
N THR A 466 12.11 -28.18 1.92
CA THR A 466 11.37 -27.11 1.25
C THR A 466 11.97 -25.74 1.60
N PHE A 467 12.33 -25.52 2.86
CA PHE A 467 12.98 -24.27 3.29
C PHE A 467 14.39 -24.13 2.73
N ASP A 468 15.18 -25.20 2.71
CA ASP A 468 16.51 -25.20 2.11
C ASP A 468 16.45 -24.84 0.61
N ASN A 469 15.43 -25.33 -0.10
CA ASN A 469 15.20 -24.98 -1.49
C ASN A 469 14.82 -23.50 -1.67
N LEU A 470 13.97 -22.96 -0.81
CA LEU A 470 13.61 -21.53 -0.83
C LEU A 470 14.82 -20.65 -0.52
N GLU A 471 15.68 -21.04 0.43
CA GLU A 471 16.93 -20.33 0.74
C GLU A 471 17.89 -20.34 -0.47
N ALA A 472 18.01 -21.48 -1.16
CA ALA A 472 18.81 -21.58 -2.37
C ALA A 472 18.27 -20.70 -3.53
N VAL A 473 16.95 -20.51 -3.63
CA VAL A 473 16.35 -19.56 -4.58
C VAL A 473 16.66 -18.12 -4.16
N PHE A 474 16.51 -17.81 -2.88
CA PHE A 474 16.80 -16.49 -2.33
C PHE A 474 18.26 -16.07 -2.59
N ASP A 475 19.21 -16.95 -2.31
CA ASP A 475 20.63 -16.72 -2.55
C ASP A 475 20.94 -16.39 -4.02
N ARG A 476 20.19 -16.96 -4.96
CA ARG A 476 20.33 -16.68 -6.40
C ARG A 476 19.72 -15.34 -6.81
N LEU A 477 18.75 -14.84 -6.05
CA LEU A 477 18.12 -13.54 -6.29
C LEU A 477 18.96 -12.38 -5.74
N ARG A 478 19.87 -12.64 -4.79
CA ARG A 478 20.75 -11.62 -4.20
C ARG A 478 21.62 -10.93 -5.23
N PHE A 479 21.65 -9.59 -5.16
CA PHE A 479 22.66 -8.81 -5.88
C PHE A 479 24.04 -9.04 -5.29
N ARG A 480 25.07 -9.08 -6.15
CA ARG A 480 26.46 -9.19 -5.71
C ARG A 480 26.90 -7.89 -5.03
N GLU A 481 27.74 -8.01 -4.00
CA GLU A 481 28.38 -6.87 -3.36
C GLU A 481 29.10 -5.99 -4.39
N GLY A 482 28.86 -4.67 -4.37
CA GLY A 482 29.42 -3.73 -5.35
C GLY A 482 28.60 -3.54 -6.64
N SER A 483 27.51 -4.28 -6.83
CA SER A 483 26.54 -3.98 -7.90
C SER A 483 25.94 -2.59 -7.65
N SER A 484 25.89 -1.72 -8.68
CA SER A 484 25.20 -0.42 -8.62
C SER A 484 23.68 -0.59 -8.67
N SER A 485 23.14 -1.41 -7.76
CA SER A 485 21.74 -1.34 -7.37
C SER A 485 21.58 -0.13 -6.44
N PRO A 486 20.43 0.59 -6.47
CA PRO A 486 20.18 1.66 -5.51
C PRO A 486 20.57 1.20 -4.10
N PRO A 487 21.31 1.99 -3.31
CA PRO A 487 21.84 1.57 -2.00
C PRO A 487 20.74 1.39 -0.91
N PHE A 488 19.48 1.29 -1.30
CA PHE A 488 18.29 1.11 -0.47
C PHE A 488 17.49 -0.06 -1.04
N GLY A 489 17.11 -0.99 -0.17
CA GLY A 489 17.01 -2.39 -0.50
C GLY A 489 18.31 -3.10 -0.15
N ARG A 490 18.81 -2.85 1.06
CA ARG A 490 19.70 -3.80 1.69
C ARG A 490 18.93 -5.12 1.68
N PHE A 491 19.41 -6.13 0.95
CA PHE A 491 18.79 -7.45 0.86
C PHE A 491 18.55 -8.08 2.25
N GLU A 492 19.12 -7.49 3.30
CA GLU A 492 18.76 -7.66 4.70
C GLU A 492 17.26 -7.43 5.01
N GLU A 493 16.53 -6.56 4.29
CA GLU A 493 15.08 -6.38 4.46
C GLU A 493 14.28 -7.59 3.95
N LEU A 494 14.75 -8.29 2.91
CA LEU A 494 14.21 -9.59 2.53
C LEU A 494 14.61 -10.70 3.52
N ASN A 495 15.76 -10.59 4.21
CA ASN A 495 16.04 -11.46 5.35
C ASN A 495 15.07 -11.18 6.51
N GLU A 496 14.54 -9.97 6.66
CA GLU A 496 13.49 -9.65 7.64
C GLU A 496 12.12 -10.16 7.20
N VAL A 497 11.72 -10.05 5.91
CA VAL A 497 10.55 -10.78 5.34
C VAL A 497 10.69 -12.26 5.61
N PHE A 498 11.86 -12.82 5.25
CA PHE A 498 12.18 -14.21 5.46
C PHE A 498 12.11 -14.52 6.94
N SER A 499 12.71 -13.77 7.84
CA SER A 499 12.68 -14.05 9.28
C SER A 499 11.27 -13.94 9.88
N ALA A 500 10.46 -12.97 9.46
CA ALA A 500 9.10 -12.79 9.94
C ALA A 500 8.19 -13.95 9.52
N ILE A 501 8.24 -14.36 8.25
CA ILE A 501 7.42 -15.45 7.70
C ILE A 501 8.02 -16.83 8.04
N ARG A 502 9.35 -16.98 7.98
CA ARG A 502 10.11 -18.21 8.33
C ARG A 502 10.01 -18.55 9.80
N ASN A 503 10.13 -17.58 10.73
CA ASN A 503 10.03 -17.90 12.14
C ASN A 503 8.66 -18.50 12.44
N ARG A 504 7.60 -17.95 11.86
CA ARG A 504 6.26 -18.52 11.96
C ARG A 504 6.15 -19.90 11.29
N ALA A 505 6.62 -20.04 10.06
CA ALA A 505 6.57 -21.30 9.32
C ALA A 505 7.39 -22.43 9.97
N ILE A 506 8.51 -22.10 10.64
CA ILE A 506 9.36 -23.07 11.35
C ILE A 506 8.82 -23.35 12.76
N THR A 507 8.57 -22.33 13.59
CA THR A 507 8.27 -22.53 15.02
C THR A 507 6.76 -22.61 15.34
N GLY A 508 5.88 -22.12 14.46
CA GLY A 508 4.44 -22.00 14.74
C GLY A 508 4.10 -20.91 15.77
N GLU A 509 5.10 -20.15 16.21
CA GLU A 509 4.91 -18.98 17.07
C GLU A 509 4.97 -17.72 16.21
N GLN A 510 4.13 -16.72 16.50
CA GLN A 510 4.41 -15.35 16.03
C GLN A 510 5.85 -15.01 16.41
N PRO A 511 6.60 -14.23 15.59
CA PRO A 511 8.00 -13.96 15.82
C PRO A 511 8.22 -13.37 17.22
N ARG A 512 8.52 -14.24 18.18
CA ARG A 512 9.14 -13.88 19.45
C ARG A 512 10.63 -14.08 19.24
N ALA A 513 11.33 -13.03 18.87
CA ALA A 513 12.78 -13.10 18.76
C ALA A 513 13.44 -11.98 19.56
N SER A 514 14.11 -12.43 20.62
CA SER A 514 15.27 -11.86 21.31
C SER A 514 15.62 -10.39 21.03
N ALA A 515 15.57 -9.60 22.10
CA ALA A 515 16.12 -8.25 22.16
C ALA A 515 17.59 -8.23 21.68
N HIS A 516 17.83 -7.55 20.57
CA HIS A 516 19.14 -7.05 20.18
C HIS A 516 19.05 -5.60 19.75
#